data_AF-A0AAV9J730-F1
#
_entry.id   AF-A0AAV9J730-F1
#
_cell.length_a   1.000
_cell.length_b   1.000
_cell.length_c   1.000
_cell.angle_alpha   90.00
_cell.angle_beta   90.00
_cell.angle_gamma   90.00
#
_symmetry.space_group_name_H-M   'P 1'
#
loop_
_entity.id
_entity.type
_entity.pdbx_description
1 polymer ?
#
loop_
_entity_poly.entity_id
_entity_poly.type
_entity_poly.pdbx_seq_one_letter_code
_entity_poly.pdbx_strand_id
1 'polypeptide(L)'
;MTWCLTTYIETGRFSLDSMFMGAISGLVMITPAAAYIDLTTSFFFGIAGALICRQALRIKSTETARKLRWVDNGDTFATHCVGGFVGTIATGLFARKEVAAYDGVSSIAGGVIFDGNAKQLGLQFTEASIGFVWSFVGSYVLFALIDCIPGLEVLASDQDVIAGMDASQMDESLHEAQWEVEADYHPFAKSLQLD
;
A
#
# COMPACT_ATOMS: atom_id res chain seq x y z
N MET A 1 -0.61 -14.65 -1.04
CA MET A 1 -0.31 -15.65 -2.08
C MET A 1 -0.64 -15.15 -3.49
N THR A 2 -1.85 -14.64 -3.72
CA THR A 2 -2.35 -14.23 -5.05
C THR A 2 -1.35 -13.37 -5.83
N TRP A 3 -0.88 -12.26 -5.26
CA TRP A 3 0.07 -11.37 -5.95
C TRP A 3 1.38 -12.09 -6.32
N CYS A 4 1.98 -12.82 -5.36
CA CYS A 4 3.20 -13.59 -5.60
C CYS A 4 3.04 -14.62 -6.73
N LEU A 5 1.93 -15.37 -6.73
CA LEU A 5 1.63 -16.32 -7.81
C LEU A 5 1.43 -15.62 -9.15
N THR A 6 0.72 -14.49 -9.19
CA THR A 6 0.57 -13.71 -10.42
C THR A 6 1.90 -13.19 -10.93
N THR A 7 2.78 -12.68 -10.04
CA THR A 7 4.14 -12.29 -10.43
C THR A 7 4.95 -13.48 -10.92
N TYR A 8 4.85 -14.64 -10.29
CA TYR A 8 5.54 -15.85 -10.74
C TYR A 8 5.08 -16.27 -12.14
N ILE A 9 3.79 -16.22 -12.43
CA ILE A 9 3.25 -16.53 -13.77
C ILE A 9 3.81 -15.58 -14.83
N GLU A 10 3.97 -14.29 -14.52
CA GLU A 10 4.47 -13.29 -15.47
C GLU A 10 6.00 -13.29 -15.62
N THR A 11 6.74 -13.60 -14.56
CA THR A 11 8.21 -13.42 -14.51
C THR A 11 9.00 -14.72 -14.44
N GLY A 12 8.34 -15.84 -14.12
CA GLY A 12 8.97 -17.14 -13.86
C GLY A 12 9.74 -17.21 -12.54
N ARG A 13 9.67 -16.19 -11.67
CA ARG A 13 10.43 -16.11 -10.41
C ARG A 13 9.53 -15.74 -9.23
N PHE A 14 9.81 -16.33 -8.08
CA PHE A 14 9.17 -15.94 -6.83
C PHE A 14 9.80 -14.64 -6.31
N SER A 15 8.96 -13.65 -6.03
CA SER A 15 9.37 -12.34 -5.50
C SER A 15 8.92 -12.21 -4.04
N LEU A 16 9.87 -11.90 -3.15
CA LEU A 16 9.57 -11.58 -1.75
C LEU A 16 8.74 -10.31 -1.64
N ASP A 17 9.08 -9.29 -2.42
CA ASP A 17 8.32 -8.04 -2.49
C ASP A 17 6.86 -8.31 -2.87
N SER A 18 6.60 -9.08 -3.93
CA SER A 18 5.24 -9.45 -4.32
C SER A 18 4.49 -10.26 -3.25
N MET A 19 5.20 -11.03 -2.44
CA MET A 19 4.59 -11.75 -1.32
C MET A 19 4.10 -10.77 -0.25
N PHE A 20 4.94 -9.82 0.16
CA PHE A 20 4.60 -8.81 1.16
C PHE A 20 3.54 -7.83 0.64
N MET A 21 3.68 -7.34 -0.58
CA MET A 21 2.67 -6.47 -1.21
C MET A 21 1.31 -7.16 -1.31
N GLY A 22 1.30 -8.45 -1.64
CA GLY A 22 0.08 -9.26 -1.63
C GLY A 22 -0.53 -9.42 -0.23
N ALA A 23 0.30 -9.57 0.81
CA ALA A 23 -0.18 -9.67 2.20
C ALA A 23 -0.76 -8.33 2.68
N ILE A 24 -0.03 -7.22 2.48
CA ILE A 24 -0.49 -5.87 2.85
C ILE A 24 -1.79 -5.53 2.13
N SER A 25 -1.88 -5.78 0.82
CA SER A 25 -3.10 -5.49 0.05
C SER A 25 -4.32 -6.25 0.57
N GLY A 26 -4.14 -7.51 1.00
CA GLY A 26 -5.20 -8.28 1.63
C GLY A 26 -5.61 -7.71 2.99
N LEU A 27 -4.63 -7.32 3.81
CA LEU A 27 -4.86 -6.71 5.13
C LEU A 27 -5.58 -5.35 5.02
N VAL A 28 -5.18 -4.50 4.08
CA VAL A 28 -5.87 -3.22 3.83
C VAL A 28 -7.31 -3.49 3.39
N MET A 29 -7.51 -4.39 2.43
CA MET A 29 -8.84 -4.69 1.89
C MET A 29 -9.81 -5.21 2.96
N ILE A 30 -9.33 -6.04 3.91
CA ILE A 30 -10.16 -6.61 4.98
C ILE A 30 -10.37 -5.66 6.16
N THR A 31 -9.51 -4.65 6.36
CA THR A 31 -9.54 -3.76 7.53
C THR A 31 -10.94 -3.20 7.86
N PRO A 32 -11.70 -2.60 6.91
CA PRO A 32 -13.03 -2.08 7.22
C PRO A 32 -14.10 -3.18 7.42
N ALA A 33 -13.84 -4.41 6.97
CA ALA A 33 -14.79 -5.51 6.95
C ALA A 33 -14.56 -6.57 8.05
N ALA A 34 -13.42 -6.52 8.76
CA ALA A 34 -12.92 -7.63 9.56
C ALA A 34 -13.90 -8.15 10.63
N ALA A 35 -14.75 -7.28 11.19
CA ALA A 35 -15.75 -7.64 12.19
C ALA A 35 -17.15 -7.96 11.62
N TYR A 36 -17.33 -7.86 10.30
CA TYR A 36 -18.66 -7.86 9.68
C TYR A 36 -18.84 -8.93 8.60
N ILE A 37 -17.79 -9.63 8.19
CA ILE A 37 -17.85 -10.67 7.15
C ILE A 37 -17.35 -12.01 7.66
N ASP A 38 -17.85 -13.09 7.06
CA ASP A 38 -17.46 -14.46 7.41
C ASP A 38 -16.12 -14.87 6.77
N LEU A 39 -15.58 -16.00 7.26
CA LEU A 39 -14.30 -16.55 6.82
C LEU A 39 -14.23 -16.74 5.31
N THR A 40 -15.28 -17.30 4.70
CA THR A 40 -15.31 -17.54 3.24
C THR A 40 -15.22 -16.24 2.45
N THR A 41 -15.97 -15.20 2.85
CA THR A 41 -15.90 -13.89 2.20
C THR A 41 -14.52 -13.24 2.40
N SER A 42 -13.92 -13.35 3.60
CA SER A 42 -12.58 -12.81 3.88
C SER A 42 -11.49 -13.39 2.98
N PHE A 43 -11.59 -14.68 2.63
CA PHE A 43 -10.66 -15.32 1.69
C PHE A 43 -10.69 -14.65 0.31
N PHE A 44 -11.89 -14.34 -0.19
CA PHE A 44 -12.05 -13.64 -1.47
C PHE A 44 -11.62 -12.17 -1.39
N PHE A 45 -11.77 -11.50 -0.24
CA PHE A 45 -11.22 -10.16 -0.02
C PHE A 45 -9.69 -10.15 -0.17
N GLY A 46 -9.00 -11.16 0.34
CA GLY A 46 -7.54 -11.30 0.16
C GLY A 46 -7.14 -11.45 -1.32
N ILE A 47 -7.88 -12.26 -2.08
CA ILE A 47 -7.66 -12.42 -3.52
C ILE A 47 -7.93 -11.12 -4.28
N ALA A 48 -9.11 -10.52 -4.05
CA ALA A 48 -9.53 -9.29 -4.71
C ALA A 48 -8.60 -8.12 -4.38
N GLY A 49 -8.24 -7.94 -3.11
CA GLY A 49 -7.32 -6.90 -2.65
C GLY A 49 -5.98 -7.00 -3.38
N ALA A 50 -5.39 -8.19 -3.46
CA ALA A 50 -4.14 -8.40 -4.19
C ALA A 50 -4.26 -8.06 -5.69
N LEU A 51 -5.33 -8.47 -6.37
CA LEU A 51 -5.50 -8.20 -7.81
C LEU A 51 -5.78 -6.72 -8.09
N ILE A 52 -6.65 -6.10 -7.31
CA ILE A 52 -7.06 -4.70 -7.48
C ILE A 52 -5.87 -3.77 -7.18
N CYS A 53 -5.20 -3.95 -6.05
CA CYS A 53 -4.06 -3.11 -5.68
C CYS A 53 -2.90 -3.28 -6.68
N ARG A 54 -2.65 -4.50 -7.17
CA ARG A 54 -1.67 -4.75 -8.22
C ARG A 54 -2.00 -4.06 -9.54
N GLN A 55 -3.27 -4.04 -9.92
CA GLN A 55 -3.69 -3.33 -11.12
C GLN A 55 -3.63 -1.81 -10.93
N ALA A 56 -3.98 -1.31 -9.74
CA ALA A 56 -3.84 0.09 -9.37
C ALA A 56 -2.37 0.54 -9.39
N LEU A 57 -1.44 -0.34 -9.01
CA LEU A 57 -0.01 -0.03 -9.04
C LEU A 57 0.48 0.37 -10.44
N ARG A 58 -0.14 -0.14 -11.51
CA ARG A 58 0.21 0.22 -12.89
C ARG A 58 -0.07 1.69 -13.22
N ILE A 59 -0.85 2.42 -12.40
CA ILE A 59 -1.10 3.86 -12.56
C ILE A 59 0.21 4.64 -12.52
N LYS A 60 1.15 4.27 -11.62
CA LYS A 60 2.45 4.96 -11.49
C LYS A 60 3.30 4.85 -12.76
N SER A 61 3.09 3.80 -13.57
CA SER A 61 3.81 3.57 -14.82
C SER A 61 3.19 4.27 -16.04
N THR A 62 2.07 4.98 -15.87
CA THR A 62 1.41 5.68 -16.98
C THR A 62 2.19 6.93 -17.43
N GLU A 63 2.01 7.30 -18.70
CA GLU A 63 2.56 8.55 -19.25
C GLU A 63 2.12 9.78 -18.44
N THR A 64 0.89 9.78 -17.95
CA THR A 64 0.34 10.87 -17.13
C THR A 64 1.06 10.98 -15.80
N ALA A 65 1.26 9.86 -15.09
CA ALA A 65 2.01 9.85 -13.83
C ALA A 65 3.44 10.37 -14.02
N ARG A 66 4.11 10.00 -15.12
CA ARG A 66 5.45 10.50 -15.45
C ARG A 66 5.46 12.00 -15.72
N LYS A 67 4.49 12.52 -16.49
CA LYS A 67 4.37 13.97 -16.78
C LYS A 67 4.11 14.80 -15.52
N LEU A 68 3.33 14.25 -14.59
CA LEU A 68 3.05 14.89 -13.31
C LEU A 68 4.19 14.75 -12.30
N ARG A 69 5.30 14.09 -12.67
CA ARG A 69 6.39 13.74 -11.74
C ARG A 69 5.86 13.09 -10.47
N TRP A 70 4.91 12.16 -10.64
CA TRP A 70 4.31 11.43 -9.52
C TRP A 70 5.41 10.68 -8.76
N VAL A 71 5.56 10.99 -7.47
CA VAL A 71 6.43 10.27 -6.54
C VAL A 71 5.56 9.50 -5.52
N ASP A 72 5.61 8.17 -5.56
CA ASP A 72 5.04 7.27 -4.55
C ASP A 72 6.00 6.09 -4.40
N ASN A 73 6.98 6.27 -3.51
CA ASN A 73 8.07 5.31 -3.33
C ASN A 73 7.62 4.05 -2.59
N GLY A 74 6.57 4.15 -1.75
CA GLY A 74 6.07 3.05 -0.94
C GLY A 74 4.88 2.31 -1.54
N ASP A 75 4.49 2.62 -2.78
CA ASP A 75 3.29 2.08 -3.43
C ASP A 75 2.01 2.24 -2.60
N THR A 76 1.99 3.30 -1.79
CA THR A 76 0.98 3.55 -0.77
C THR A 76 -0.35 3.96 -1.39
N PHE A 77 -0.32 4.68 -2.52
CA PHE A 77 -1.55 5.06 -3.20
C PHE A 77 -2.31 3.83 -3.71
N ALA A 78 -1.60 2.90 -4.34
CA ALA A 78 -2.21 1.69 -4.88
C ALA A 78 -2.69 0.74 -3.78
N THR A 79 -1.85 0.51 -2.76
CA THR A 79 -2.13 -0.47 -1.70
C THR A 79 -3.08 0.05 -0.62
N HIS A 80 -2.93 1.30 -0.18
CA HIS A 80 -3.69 1.86 0.94
C HIS A 80 -4.85 2.74 0.49
N CYS A 81 -4.63 3.69 -0.43
CA CYS A 81 -5.70 4.57 -0.89
C CYS A 81 -6.73 3.81 -1.72
N VAL A 82 -6.32 3.18 -2.84
CA VAL A 82 -7.24 2.43 -3.70
C VAL A 82 -7.74 1.18 -2.97
N GLY A 83 -6.85 0.41 -2.32
CA GLY A 83 -7.22 -0.77 -1.55
C GLY A 83 -8.22 -0.46 -0.43
N GLY A 84 -7.98 0.60 0.35
CA GLY A 84 -8.85 1.01 1.45
C GLY A 84 -10.20 1.54 0.96
N PHE A 85 -10.20 2.33 -0.12
CA PHE A 85 -11.44 2.81 -0.73
C PHE A 85 -12.30 1.64 -1.20
N VAL A 86 -11.73 0.73 -1.98
CA VAL A 86 -12.45 -0.44 -2.49
C VAL A 86 -12.86 -1.39 -1.36
N GLY A 87 -12.02 -1.56 -0.33
CA GLY A 87 -12.35 -2.31 0.89
C GLY A 87 -13.56 -1.75 1.61
N THR A 88 -13.64 -0.43 1.73
CA THR A 88 -14.76 0.27 2.36
C THR A 88 -16.06 0.04 1.59
N ILE A 89 -16.03 0.15 0.26
CA ILE A 89 -17.20 -0.15 -0.59
C ILE A 89 -17.60 -1.62 -0.48
N ALA A 90 -16.63 -2.54 -0.55
CA ALA A 90 -16.86 -3.97 -0.46
C ALA A 90 -17.45 -4.37 0.90
N THR A 91 -17.08 -3.67 1.98
CA THR A 91 -17.72 -3.83 3.30
C THR A 91 -19.22 -3.57 3.21
N GLY A 92 -19.62 -2.49 2.53
CA GLY A 92 -21.04 -2.16 2.34
C GLY A 92 -21.80 -3.20 1.50
N LEU A 93 -21.11 -3.92 0.62
CA LEU A 93 -21.68 -5.03 -0.14
C LEU A 93 -21.88 -6.28 0.72
N PHE A 94 -20.84 -6.67 1.46
CA PHE A 94 -20.74 -8.02 2.02
C PHE A 94 -20.92 -8.11 3.54
N ALA A 95 -21.03 -6.99 4.26
CA ALA A 95 -21.32 -7.01 5.69
C ALA A 95 -22.56 -7.86 6.01
N ARG A 96 -22.52 -8.60 7.12
CA ARG A 96 -23.59 -9.48 7.59
C ARG A 96 -23.97 -9.12 9.01
N LYS A 97 -25.26 -8.90 9.27
CA LYS A 97 -25.78 -8.66 10.63
C LYS A 97 -25.46 -9.81 11.58
N GLU A 98 -25.49 -11.04 11.08
CA GLU A 98 -25.27 -12.26 11.87
C GLU A 98 -23.84 -12.36 12.38
N VAL A 99 -22.87 -11.97 11.55
CA VAL A 99 -21.45 -11.96 11.93
C VAL A 99 -21.19 -10.86 12.96
N ALA A 100 -21.75 -9.67 12.74
CA ALA A 100 -21.62 -8.56 13.68
C ALA A 100 -22.20 -8.91 15.06
N ALA A 101 -23.27 -9.71 15.11
CA ALA A 101 -23.95 -10.10 16.36
C ALA A 101 -23.18 -11.13 17.21
N TYR A 102 -22.02 -11.64 16.76
CA TYR A 102 -21.23 -12.63 17.53
C TYR A 102 -20.72 -12.12 18.87
N ASP A 103 -20.59 -10.80 19.06
CA ASP A 103 -20.23 -10.19 20.34
C ASP A 103 -21.41 -10.08 21.33
N GLY A 104 -22.65 -10.35 20.86
CA GLY A 104 -23.87 -10.25 21.65
C GLY A 104 -24.36 -8.84 21.95
N VAL A 105 -23.71 -7.79 21.42
CA VAL A 105 -24.03 -6.38 21.73
C VAL A 105 -24.17 -5.53 20.45
N SER A 106 -23.40 -5.82 19.41
CA SER A 106 -23.43 -5.09 18.16
C SER A 106 -24.67 -5.44 17.34
N SER A 107 -25.35 -4.41 16.84
CA SER A 107 -26.49 -4.53 15.94
C SER A 107 -26.31 -3.60 14.75
N ILE A 108 -26.32 -4.19 13.55
CA ILE A 108 -26.20 -3.47 12.28
C ILE A 108 -27.31 -3.91 11.34
N ALA A 109 -27.62 -3.07 10.35
CA ALA A 109 -28.56 -3.41 9.28
C ALA A 109 -27.96 -4.36 8.22
N GLY A 110 -26.65 -4.64 8.28
CA GLY A 110 -25.93 -5.48 7.32
C GLY A 110 -25.65 -4.78 5.98
N GLY A 111 -25.08 -5.53 5.05
CA GLY A 111 -24.75 -5.10 3.70
C GLY A 111 -25.80 -5.51 2.66
N VAL A 112 -25.50 -5.26 1.39
CA VAL A 112 -26.45 -5.47 0.29
C VAL A 112 -26.70 -6.95 -0.01
N ILE A 113 -25.63 -7.74 -0.12
CA ILE A 113 -25.71 -9.08 -0.71
C ILE A 113 -26.45 -10.07 0.19
N PHE A 114 -26.22 -10.00 1.50
CA PHE A 114 -26.75 -10.97 2.45
C PHE A 114 -27.98 -10.47 3.21
N ASP A 115 -28.06 -9.16 3.48
CA ASP A 115 -29.11 -8.56 4.29
C ASP A 115 -30.04 -7.61 3.50
N GLY A 116 -29.78 -7.40 2.20
CA GLY A 116 -30.63 -6.58 1.33
C GLY A 116 -30.55 -5.07 1.60
N ASN A 117 -29.61 -4.62 2.43
CA ASN A 117 -29.50 -3.20 2.82
C ASN A 117 -28.73 -2.38 1.77
N ALA A 118 -29.39 -2.03 0.67
CA ALA A 118 -28.81 -1.21 -0.40
C ALA A 118 -28.31 0.18 0.07
N LYS A 119 -28.90 0.72 1.14
CA LYS A 119 -28.48 2.01 1.72
C LYS A 119 -27.03 1.96 2.22
N GLN A 120 -26.54 0.79 2.64
CA GLN A 120 -25.18 0.64 3.14
C GLN A 120 -24.12 1.06 2.11
N LEU A 121 -24.33 0.79 0.82
CA LEU A 121 -23.37 1.21 -0.22
C LEU A 121 -23.23 2.73 -0.30
N GLY A 122 -24.35 3.46 -0.23
CA GLY A 122 -24.33 4.92 -0.24
C GLY A 122 -23.58 5.49 0.96
N LEU A 123 -23.73 4.87 2.14
CA LEU A 123 -23.00 5.25 3.34
C LEU A 123 -21.50 5.01 3.19
N GLN A 124 -21.08 3.81 2.78
CA GLN A 124 -19.66 3.48 2.59
C GLN A 124 -19.00 4.33 1.51
N PHE A 125 -19.71 4.63 0.41
CA PHE A 125 -19.20 5.50 -0.64
C PHE A 125 -19.02 6.94 -0.15
N THR A 126 -19.98 7.44 0.63
CA THR A 126 -19.90 8.77 1.23
C THR A 126 -18.74 8.84 2.23
N GLU A 127 -18.61 7.86 3.11
CA GLU A 127 -17.51 7.73 4.07
C GLU A 127 -16.14 7.74 3.36
N ALA A 128 -15.94 6.84 2.40
CA ALA A 128 -14.68 6.71 1.67
C ALA A 128 -14.34 8.01 0.91
N SER A 129 -15.34 8.65 0.30
CA SER A 129 -15.15 9.91 -0.43
C SER A 129 -14.78 11.07 0.51
N ILE A 130 -15.42 11.18 1.67
CA ILE A 130 -15.09 12.19 2.66
C ILE A 130 -13.67 11.99 3.17
N GLY A 131 -13.29 10.76 3.54
CA GLY A 131 -11.94 10.44 3.99
C GLY A 131 -10.88 10.76 2.94
N PHE A 132 -11.12 10.38 1.68
CA PHE A 132 -10.24 10.68 0.56
C PHE A 132 -10.07 12.19 0.35
N VAL A 133 -11.18 12.94 0.24
CA VAL A 133 -11.13 14.39 -0.01
C VAL A 133 -10.47 15.13 1.13
N TRP A 134 -10.81 14.80 2.38
CA TRP A 134 -10.21 15.43 3.56
C TRP A 134 -8.70 15.20 3.61
N SER A 135 -8.25 13.95 3.47
CA SER A 135 -6.84 13.60 3.49
C SER A 135 -6.07 14.23 2.34
N PHE A 136 -6.60 14.15 1.11
CA PHE A 136 -5.95 14.67 -0.07
C PHE A 136 -5.85 16.20 -0.05
N VAL A 137 -6.97 16.90 0.15
CA VAL A 137 -7.00 18.37 0.13
C VAL A 137 -6.23 18.93 1.33
N GLY A 138 -6.43 18.37 2.52
CA GLY A 138 -5.73 18.81 3.72
C GLY A 138 -4.21 18.66 3.58
N SER A 139 -3.75 17.49 3.16
CA SER A 139 -2.31 17.24 2.97
C SER A 139 -1.74 18.12 1.86
N TYR A 140 -2.46 18.27 0.74
CA TYR A 140 -2.01 19.14 -0.36
C TYR A 140 -1.84 20.60 0.08
N VAL A 141 -2.81 21.15 0.82
CA VAL A 141 -2.73 22.52 1.34
C VAL A 141 -1.56 22.65 2.31
N LEU A 142 -1.37 21.69 3.22
CA LEU A 142 -0.24 21.71 4.15
C LEU A 142 1.11 21.68 3.43
N PHE A 143 1.28 20.78 2.47
CA PHE A 143 2.51 20.70 1.68
C PHE A 143 2.75 21.99 0.88
N ALA A 144 1.71 22.57 0.26
CA ALA A 144 1.83 23.82 -0.47
C ALA A 144 2.24 25.01 0.42
N LEU A 145 1.76 25.04 1.67
CA LEU A 145 2.16 26.07 2.63
C LEU A 145 3.59 25.87 3.14
N ILE A 146 3.99 24.63 3.39
CA ILE A 146 5.36 24.28 3.81
C ILE A 146 6.36 24.65 2.71
N ASP A 147 6.03 24.35 1.45
CA ASP A 147 6.88 24.63 0.28
C ASP A 147 7.10 26.13 0.02
N CYS A 148 6.28 27.00 0.64
CA CYS A 148 6.49 28.46 0.59
C CYS A 148 7.58 28.94 1.57
N ILE A 149 8.07 28.09 2.47
CA ILE A 149 9.10 28.42 3.45
C ILE A 149 10.47 27.96 2.92
N PRO A 150 11.40 28.88 2.62
CA PRO A 150 12.71 28.50 2.10
C PRO A 150 13.46 27.55 3.03
N GLY A 151 13.96 26.43 2.49
CA GLY A 151 14.68 25.40 3.23
C GLY A 151 13.80 24.31 3.86
N LEU A 152 12.48 24.35 3.66
CA LEU A 152 11.54 23.29 4.06
C LEU A 152 10.81 22.68 2.85
N GLU A 153 11.41 22.76 1.67
CA GLU A 153 10.83 22.21 0.45
C GLU A 153 10.50 20.72 0.62
N VAL A 154 9.31 20.32 0.18
CA VAL A 154 8.81 18.95 0.41
C VAL A 154 9.56 17.92 -0.43
N LEU A 155 10.07 18.34 -1.59
CA LEU A 155 10.84 17.51 -2.50
C LEU A 155 12.31 17.93 -2.47
N ALA A 156 13.20 16.95 -2.32
CA ALA A 156 14.64 17.15 -2.41
C ALA A 156 15.05 17.59 -3.83
N SER A 157 16.17 18.31 -3.92
CA SER A 157 16.73 18.74 -5.21
C SER A 157 17.26 17.54 -6.00
N ASP A 158 17.34 17.66 -7.32
CA ASP A 158 17.90 16.59 -8.17
C ASP A 158 19.36 16.26 -7.77
N GLN A 159 20.12 17.24 -7.28
CA GLN A 159 21.49 17.03 -6.81
C GLN A 159 21.52 16.17 -5.54
N ASP A 160 20.65 16.46 -4.58
CA ASP A 160 20.54 15.70 -3.32
C ASP A 160 20.05 14.28 -3.56
N VAL A 161 19.08 14.11 -4.47
CA VAL A 161 18.56 12.78 -4.86
C VAL A 161 19.65 11.94 -5.53
N ILE A 162 20.49 12.54 -6.38
CA ILE A 162 21.61 11.84 -7.05
C ILE A 162 22.71 11.49 -6.04
N ALA A 163 23.02 12.38 -5.09
CA ALA A 163 23.99 12.12 -4.03
C ALA A 163 23.51 11.03 -3.05
N GLY A 164 22.20 10.90 -2.88
CA GLY A 164 21.56 10.08 -1.86
C GLY A 164 21.15 10.91 -0.65
N MET A 165 19.98 10.60 -0.08
CA MET A 165 19.43 11.35 1.06
C MET A 165 20.31 11.21 2.31
N ASP A 166 20.96 10.05 2.49
CA ASP A 166 21.89 9.82 3.60
C ASP A 166 23.09 10.78 3.52
N ALA A 167 23.69 10.93 2.34
CA ALA A 167 24.83 11.83 2.16
C ALA A 167 24.43 13.31 2.24
N SER A 168 23.32 13.69 1.61
CA SER A 168 22.90 15.10 1.53
C SER A 168 22.27 15.64 2.82
N GLN A 169 21.54 14.82 3.56
CA GLN A 169 20.82 15.25 4.77
C GLN A 169 21.50 14.83 6.06
N MET A 170 22.24 13.70 6.06
CA MET A 170 22.84 13.13 7.26
C MET A 170 24.38 13.17 7.25
N ASP A 171 25.00 13.56 6.12
CA ASP A 171 26.46 13.50 5.92
C ASP A 171 27.01 12.07 6.14
N GLU A 172 26.19 11.05 5.79
CA GLU A 172 26.54 9.64 5.92
C GLU A 172 26.64 8.99 4.53
N SER A 173 27.73 8.28 4.25
CA SER A 173 27.81 7.46 3.02
C SER A 173 28.35 6.05 3.31
N LEU A 174 27.82 5.06 2.58
CA LEU A 174 28.35 3.68 2.61
C LEU A 174 29.84 3.61 2.27
N HIS A 175 30.34 4.56 1.49
CA HIS A 175 31.74 4.59 1.06
C HIS A 175 32.69 5.09 2.17
N GLU A 176 32.18 5.90 3.11
CA GLU A 176 32.92 6.38 4.28
C GLU A 176 32.80 5.44 5.48
N ALA A 177 31.71 4.66 5.55
CA ALA A 177 31.52 3.63 6.57
C ALA A 177 32.44 2.40 6.38
N GLN A 178 33.03 2.21 5.19
CA GLN A 178 34.11 1.25 4.97
C GLN A 178 35.40 1.74 5.63
N TRP A 179 35.54 1.55 6.93
CA TRP A 179 36.85 1.67 7.58
C TRP A 179 37.84 0.72 6.91
N GLU A 180 39.12 1.11 6.77
CA GLU A 180 40.19 0.30 6.15
C GLU A 180 40.27 -1.15 6.68
N VAL A 181 39.72 -1.40 7.88
CA VAL A 181 39.64 -2.72 8.53
C VAL A 181 38.63 -3.68 7.86
N GLU A 182 37.56 -3.17 7.24
CA GLU A 182 36.55 -4.00 6.57
C GLU A 182 36.86 -4.29 5.09
N ALA A 183 37.79 -3.54 4.49
CA ALA A 183 38.21 -3.73 3.10
C ALA A 183 38.82 -5.13 2.84
N ASP A 184 39.33 -5.80 3.87
CA ASP A 184 39.97 -7.12 3.80
C ASP A 184 39.05 -8.26 4.32
N TYR A 185 37.78 -7.97 4.62
CA TYR A 185 36.82 -8.97 5.11
C TYR A 185 36.19 -9.76 3.95
N HIS A 186 36.81 -10.89 3.60
CA HIS A 186 36.33 -11.80 2.58
C HIS A 186 35.97 -13.19 3.17
N PRO A 187 34.81 -13.35 3.83
CA PRO A 187 34.45 -14.59 4.53
C PRO A 187 34.25 -15.80 3.60
N PHE A 188 34.08 -15.57 2.29
CA PHE A 188 33.83 -16.62 1.29
C PHE A 188 34.91 -16.74 0.20
N ALA A 189 35.99 -15.94 0.24
CA ALA A 189 37.02 -15.96 -0.81
C ALA A 189 37.81 -17.28 -0.90
N LYS A 190 37.70 -18.17 0.08
CA LYS A 190 38.39 -19.48 0.10
C LYS A 190 37.49 -20.71 -0.12
N SER A 191 36.19 -20.55 -0.36
CA SER A 191 35.29 -21.71 -0.44
C SER A 191 34.36 -21.68 -1.65
N LEU A 192 34.93 -21.85 -2.84
CA LEU A 192 34.25 -22.43 -4.02
C LEU A 192 35.32 -22.68 -5.11
N GLN A 193 36.18 -23.66 -4.88
CA GLN A 193 36.74 -24.44 -5.99
C GLN A 193 35.71 -25.52 -6.29
N LEU A 194 34.90 -25.29 -7.33
CA LEU A 194 34.10 -26.34 -7.94
C LEU A 194 35.02 -27.05 -8.94
N ASP A 195 35.34 -28.31 -8.65
CA ASP A 195 35.96 -29.24 -9.61
C ASP A 195 35.01 -29.54 -10.78
#